data_AF-A0A9E5HR67-F1
#
_entry.id   AF-A0A9E5HR67-F1
#
_cell.length_a   1.000
_cell.length_b   1.000
_cell.length_c   1.000
_cell.angle_alpha   90.00
_cell.angle_beta   90.00
_cell.angle_gamma   90.00
#
_symmetry.space_group_name_H-M   'P 1'
#
loop_
_entity.id
_entity.type
_entity.pdbx_description
1 polymer ?
#
loop_
_entity_poly.entity_id
_entity_poly.type
_entity_poly.pdbx_seq_one_letter_code
_entity_poly.pdbx_strand_id
1 'polypeptide(L)' 'GQDLMEATHIHVLLQNLLGLPTPAYHHHGLTRDENGKRLAKRHDAKAIRKYREDGATPADIRKMVGL' A
#
# COMPACT_ATOMS: atom_id res chain seq x y z
N GLY A 1 -2.87 -0.75 -3.80
CA GLY A 1 -2.18 0.40 -4.39
C GLY A 1 -2.40 0.47 -5.88
N GLN A 2 -2.27 1.67 -6.44
CA GLN A 2 -2.39 1.94 -7.88
C GLN A 2 -1.23 1.36 -8.70
N ASP A 3 -0.12 1.01 -8.05
CA ASP A 3 0.99 0.24 -8.62
C ASP A 3 0.59 -1.15 -9.11
N LEU A 4 -0.47 -1.74 -8.57
CA LEU A 4 -0.97 -3.05 -8.98
C LEU A 4 -2.05 -2.99 -10.07
N MET A 5 -2.50 -1.79 -10.47
CA MET A 5 -3.61 -1.63 -11.42
C MET A 5 -3.32 -2.29 -12.76
N GLU A 6 -2.10 -2.11 -13.27
CA GLU A 6 -1.67 -2.73 -14.53
C GLU A 6 -1.58 -4.25 -14.45
N ALA A 7 -1.44 -4.87 -13.27
CA ALA A 7 -1.41 -6.33 -13.16
C ALA A 7 -2.82 -6.95 -13.03
N THR A 8 -3.83 -6.15 -12.72
CA THR A 8 -5.19 -6.65 -12.42
C THR A 8 -5.81 -7.41 -13.58
N HIS A 9 -5.58 -6.98 -14.82
CA HIS A 9 -6.14 -7.67 -15.98
C HIS A 9 -5.63 -9.11 -16.12
N ILE A 10 -4.36 -9.36 -15.75
CA ILE A 10 -3.78 -10.71 -15.74
C ILE A 10 -4.48 -11.58 -14.69
N HIS A 11 -4.70 -11.04 -13.48
CA HIS A 11 -5.42 -11.76 -12.43
C HIS A 11 -6.86 -12.11 -12.84
N VAL A 12 -7.57 -11.18 -13.48
CA VAL A 12 -8.94 -11.40 -13.98
C VAL A 12 -8.95 -12.46 -15.07
N LEU A 13 -7.99 -12.44 -16.00
CA LEU A 13 -7.86 -13.49 -17.02
C LEU A 13 -7.67 -14.87 -16.37
N LEU A 14 -6.76 -14.97 -15.40
CA LEU A 14 -6.50 -16.23 -14.69
C LEU A 14 -7.73 -16.70 -13.90
N GLN A 15 -8.46 -15.80 -13.24
CA GLN A 15 -9.69 -16.13 -12.52
C GLN A 15 -10.74 -16.73 -13.47
N ASN A 16 -10.94 -16.12 -14.65
CA ASN A 16 -11.86 -16.65 -15.65
C ASN A 16 -11.43 -18.03 -16.16
N LEU A 17 -10.14 -18.23 -16.47
CA LEU A 17 -9.63 -19.52 -16.94
C LEU A 17 -9.74 -20.64 -15.90
N LEU A 18 -9.67 -20.29 -14.61
CA LEU A 18 -9.74 -21.23 -13.49
C LEU A 18 -11.17 -21.38 -12.92
N GLY A 19 -12.17 -20.68 -13.45
CA GLY A 19 -13.54 -20.71 -12.93
C GLY A 19 -13.67 -20.10 -11.53
N LEU A 20 -12.81 -19.15 -11.18
CA LEU A 20 -12.80 -18.46 -9.88
C LEU A 20 -13.62 -17.16 -9.93
N PRO A 21 -14.26 -16.75 -8.82
CA PRO A 21 -14.95 -15.48 -8.76
C PRO A 21 -13.97 -14.31 -8.90
N THR A 22 -14.40 -13.26 -9.61
CA THR A 22 -13.66 -12.00 -9.72
C THR A 22 -14.10 -11.04 -8.60
N PRO A 23 -13.21 -10.62 -7.69
CA PRO A 23 -13.55 -9.64 -6.66
C PRO A 23 -13.63 -8.21 -7.23
N ALA A 24 -14.25 -7.30 -6.48
CA ALA A 24 -14.15 -5.87 -6.76
C ALA A 24 -12.75 -5.36 -6.35
N TYR A 25 -12.00 -4.83 -7.32
CA TYR A 25 -10.67 -4.25 -7.08
C TYR A 25 -10.79 -2.76 -6.75
N HIS A 26 -10.18 -2.34 -5.63
CA HIS A 26 -10.00 -0.94 -5.29
C HIS A 26 -8.50 -0.58 -5.24
N HIS A 27 -8.06 0.22 -6.21
CA HIS A 27 -6.68 0.67 -6.33
C HIS A 27 -6.50 2.06 -5.72
N HIS A 28 -6.25 2.10 -4.41
CA HIS A 28 -5.97 3.36 -3.72
C HIS A 28 -4.64 3.99 -4.19
N GLY A 29 -4.55 5.33 -4.09
CA GLY A 29 -3.35 6.10 -4.39
C GLY A 29 -2.14 5.67 -3.55
N LEU A 30 -0.94 5.89 -4.09
CA LEU A 30 0.31 5.56 -3.41
C LEU A 30 0.74 6.68 -2.47
N THR A 31 1.27 6.32 -1.30
CA THR A 31 1.88 7.29 -0.39
C THR A 31 3.15 7.86 -1.01
N ARG A 32 3.27 9.19 -0.97
CA ARG A 32 4.40 9.95 -1.51
C ARG A 32 5.06 10.76 -0.39
N ASP A 33 6.32 11.11 -0.59
CA ASP A 33 7.03 12.05 0.27
C ASP A 33 6.66 13.51 -0.06
N GLU A 34 7.26 14.44 0.67
CA GLU A 34 7.05 15.89 0.51
C GLU A 34 7.44 16.41 -0.89
N ASN A 35 8.27 15.66 -1.63
CA ASN A 35 8.69 15.98 -2.99
C ASN A 35 7.87 15.23 -4.06
N GLY A 36 6.80 14.53 -3.66
CA GLY A 36 5.94 13.76 -4.55
C GLY A 36 6.57 12.44 -5.03
N LYS A 37 7.74 12.06 -4.54
CA LYS A 37 8.37 10.78 -4.88
C LYS A 37 7.67 9.67 -4.11
N ARG A 38 7.41 8.54 -4.78
CA ARG A 38 6.78 7.38 -4.13
C ARG A 38 7.64 6.92 -2.97
N LEU A 39 7.04 6.83 -1.78
CA LEU A 39 7.68 6.21 -0.62
C LEU A 39 7.81 4.71 -0.90
N ALA A 40 8.99 4.30 -1.34
CA ALA A 40 9.38 2.90 -1.43
C ALA A 40 10.41 2.65 -0.33
N LYS A 41 10.40 1.44 0.25
CA LYS A 41 11.34 0.98 1.32
C LYS A 41 12.83 1.29 1.09
N ARG A 42 13.23 1.72 -0.11
CA ARG A 42 14.62 2.02 -0.51
C ARG A 42 15.09 3.41 -0.10
N HIS A 43 14.19 4.34 0.25
CA HIS A 43 14.54 5.65 0.78
C HIS A 43 13.62 5.97 1.96
N ASP A 44 14.17 5.93 3.17
CA ASP A 44 13.65 6.53 4.40
C ASP A 44 12.20 6.27 4.86
N ALA A 45 11.44 5.41 4.19
CA ALA A 45 10.20 4.89 4.72
C ALA A 45 10.52 4.00 5.92
N LYS A 46 10.66 4.62 7.10
CA LYS A 46 10.88 3.97 8.38
C LYS A 46 9.90 2.79 8.48
N ALA A 47 10.44 1.57 8.52
CA ALA A 47 9.61 0.40 8.76
C ALA A 47 8.82 0.64 10.07
N ILE A 48 7.58 0.12 10.17
CA ILE A 48 6.76 0.23 11.39
C ILE A 48 7.56 -0.18 12.65
N ARG A 49 8.49 -1.13 12.51
CA ARG A 49 9.44 -1.52 13.56
C ARG A 49 10.23 -0.33 14.14
N LYS A 50 10.77 0.56 13.30
CA LYS A 50 11.57 1.71 13.76
C LYS A 50 10.71 2.68 14.59
N TYR A 51 9.46 2.91 14.20
CA TYR A 51 8.55 3.71 15.03
C TYR A 51 8.28 3.07 16.39
N ARG A 52 8.18 1.74 16.46
CA ARG A 52 8.03 1.02 17.73
C ARG A 52 9.29 1.11 18.59
N GLU A 53 10.47 0.96 17.99
CA GLU A 53 11.77 1.12 18.66
C GLU A 53 11.97 2.55 19.18
N ASP A 54 11.51 3.54 18.41
CA ASP A 54 11.48 4.96 18.79
C ASP A 54 10.38 5.28 19.85
N GLY A 55 9.60 4.28 20.30
CA GLY A 55 8.61 4.41 21.37
C GLY A 55 7.20 4.88 20.96
N ALA A 56 6.91 4.98 19.66
CA ALA A 56 5.60 5.44 19.18
C ALA A 56 4.50 4.39 19.41
N THR A 57 3.33 4.86 19.87
CA THR A 57 2.14 4.02 20.05
C THR A 57 1.33 3.92 18.75
N PRO A 58 0.43 2.92 18.62
CA PRO A 58 -0.49 2.86 17.48
C PRO A 58 -1.38 4.10 17.33
N ALA A 59 -1.71 4.78 18.43
CA ALA A 59 -2.51 6.00 18.41
C ALA A 59 -1.73 7.16 17.78
N ASP A 60 -0.43 7.27 18.09
CA ASP A 60 0.44 8.29 17.51
C ASP A 60 0.54 8.13 15.99
N ILE A 61 0.66 6.88 15.51
CA ILE A 61 0.73 6.60 14.07
C ILE A 61 -0.58 6.94 13.36
N ARG A 62 -1.74 6.63 13.95
CA ARG A 62 -3.05 7.00 13.37
C ARG A 62 -3.16 8.51 13.22
N LYS A 63 -2.82 9.26 14.29
CA LYS A 63 -2.79 10.72 14.26
C LYS A 63 -1.85 11.27 13.19
N MET A 64 -0.67 10.67 12.99
CA MET A 64 0.28 11.08 11.95
C MET A 64 -0.27 10.92 10.52
N VAL A 65 -1.15 9.94 10.28
CA VAL A 65 -1.75 9.69 8.96
C VAL A 65 -3.17 10.24 8.82
N GLY A 66 -3.64 11.03 9.81
CA GLY A 66 -4.97 11.65 9.79
C GLY A 66 -6.13 10.70 10.07
N LEU A 67 -5.88 9.62 10.83
CA LEU A 67 -6.88 8.64 11.30
C LEU A 67 -7.15 8.77 12.81
#